data_AF-A0A7W1E1G1-F1
#
_entry.id   AF-A0A7W1E1G1-F1
#
_cell.length_a   1.000
_cell.length_b   1.000
_cell.length_c   1.000
_cell.angle_alpha   90.00
_cell.angle_beta   90.00
_cell.angle_gamma   90.00
#
_symmetry.space_group_name_H-M   'P 1'
#
loop_
_entity.id
_entity.type
_entity.pdbx_description
1 polymer ?
#
loop_
_entity_poly.entity_id
_entity_poly.type
_entity_poly.pdbx_seq_one_letter_code
_entity_poly.pdbx_strand_id
1 'polypeptide(L)'
;MAQRDEVSYLIERGRDLEAAVAAKTHGGRRRMEGSEQLEVIVPMVVDVIGSIRPDQLANPTPCEGWTIRDLLNHMIGGATAFAAGFRGEALPDMSGPMPDLAGDDPAAAFNAAIAAFAEATARPGALDRVLETPIGAVPGREFLRFVALDGLVHGWDLTRATGQTYAPDDEIVAVVEDFAVGFIAPALRNVAFGNEVESSATATRIDRLAAFTGRQP
;
A
#
# COMPACT_ATOMS: atom_id res chain seq x y z
N MET A 1 -22.09 24.35 11.00
CA MET A 1 -22.65 24.47 12.36
C MET A 1 -23.96 23.70 12.56
N ALA A 2 -24.85 23.56 11.57
CA ALA A 2 -26.14 22.86 11.72
C ALA A 2 -26.10 21.32 11.88
N GLN A 3 -24.95 20.66 11.69
CA GLN A 3 -24.86 19.19 11.53
C GLN A 3 -24.61 18.43 12.84
N ARG A 4 -23.88 19.03 13.78
CA ARG A 4 -23.79 18.52 15.16
C ARG A 4 -25.13 18.59 15.88
N ASP A 5 -26.00 19.49 15.43
CA ASP A 5 -27.31 19.71 16.02
C ASP A 5 -28.27 18.57 15.67
N GLU A 6 -28.21 17.97 14.49
CA GLU A 6 -29.16 16.91 14.08
C GLU A 6 -28.90 15.56 14.77
N VAL A 7 -27.64 15.10 14.82
CA VAL A 7 -27.30 13.84 15.53
C VAL A 7 -27.55 13.98 17.02
N SER A 8 -27.14 15.11 17.63
CA SER A 8 -27.42 15.40 19.04
C SER A 8 -28.92 15.48 19.31
N TYR A 9 -29.68 16.14 18.43
CA TYR A 9 -31.14 16.25 18.52
C TYR A 9 -31.85 14.88 18.47
N LEU A 10 -31.37 13.97 17.62
CA LEU A 10 -31.94 12.62 17.50
C LEU A 10 -31.63 11.76 18.74
N ILE A 11 -30.42 11.87 19.30
CA ILE A 11 -30.02 11.20 20.54
C ILE A 11 -30.83 11.72 21.73
N GLU A 12 -30.97 13.04 21.87
CA GLU A 12 -31.77 13.66 22.95
C GLU A 12 -33.25 13.25 22.91
N ARG A 13 -33.74 12.81 21.75
CA ARG A 13 -35.12 12.33 21.54
C ARG A 13 -35.25 10.80 21.65
N GLY A 14 -34.19 10.09 22.00
CA GLY A 14 -34.18 8.62 22.13
C GLY A 14 -34.36 7.89 20.80
N ARG A 15 -34.00 8.52 19.67
CA ARG A 15 -34.09 7.95 18.32
C ARG A 15 -32.74 7.38 17.91
N ASP A 16 -32.17 6.51 18.76
CA ASP A 16 -30.78 6.05 18.65
C ASP A 16 -30.47 5.36 17.32
N LEU A 17 -31.43 4.59 16.79
CA LEU A 17 -31.28 3.93 15.49
C LEU A 17 -31.21 4.94 14.34
N GLU A 18 -32.00 6.00 14.41
CA GLU A 18 -32.01 7.06 13.39
C GLU A 18 -30.81 7.98 13.51
N ALA A 19 -30.34 8.25 14.73
CA ALA A 19 -29.08 8.94 14.97
C ALA A 19 -27.90 8.13 14.40
N ALA A 20 -27.90 6.81 14.57
CA ALA A 20 -26.90 5.91 13.99
C ALA A 20 -26.97 5.88 12.46
N VAL A 21 -28.16 5.94 11.87
CA VAL A 21 -28.34 6.03 10.41
C VAL A 21 -27.93 7.41 9.90
N ALA A 22 -28.29 8.51 10.56
CA ALA A 22 -27.89 9.87 10.20
C ALA A 22 -26.36 10.05 10.26
N ALA A 23 -25.71 9.51 11.29
CA ALA A 23 -24.25 9.47 11.42
C ALA A 23 -23.58 8.67 10.30
N LYS A 24 -24.22 7.60 9.80
CA LYS A 24 -23.73 6.81 8.65
C LYS A 24 -24.01 7.47 7.30
N THR A 25 -25.08 8.26 7.20
CA THR A 25 -25.56 8.77 5.91
C THR A 25 -24.94 10.13 5.57
N HIS A 26 -24.56 10.97 6.55
CA HIS A 26 -24.03 12.32 6.27
C HIS A 26 -22.78 12.65 7.12
N GLY A 27 -21.64 12.11 6.68
CA GLY A 27 -20.33 12.47 7.23
C GLY A 27 -19.20 11.54 6.80
N GLY A 28 -19.16 11.12 5.54
CA GLY A 28 -18.06 10.28 5.07
C GLY A 28 -18.11 10.16 3.57
N ARG A 29 -17.14 10.75 2.88
CA ARG A 29 -16.80 10.30 1.53
C ARG A 29 -16.71 8.77 1.60
N ARG A 30 -17.34 8.04 0.67
CA ARG A 30 -17.15 6.58 0.59
C ARG A 30 -15.66 6.31 0.70
N ARG A 31 -15.26 5.47 1.66
CA ARG A 31 -13.85 5.12 1.83
C ARG A 31 -13.39 4.47 0.53
N MET A 32 -12.29 4.97 -0.01
CA MET A 32 -11.70 4.42 -1.22
C MET A 32 -11.34 2.95 -0.99
N GLU A 33 -11.90 2.07 -1.81
CA GLU A 33 -11.64 0.62 -1.74
C GLU A 33 -10.20 0.32 -2.15
N GLY A 34 -9.65 -0.84 -1.78
CA GLY A 34 -8.28 -1.21 -2.13
C GLY A 34 -8.00 -1.18 -3.65
N SER A 35 -8.98 -1.57 -4.47
CA SER A 35 -8.85 -1.47 -5.94
C SER A 35 -8.74 -0.03 -6.43
N GLU A 36 -9.52 0.88 -5.85
CA GLU A 36 -9.51 2.30 -6.23
C GLU A 36 -8.22 2.99 -5.76
N GLN A 37 -7.67 2.57 -4.61
CA GLN A 37 -6.36 3.02 -4.16
C GLN A 37 -5.26 2.62 -5.16
N LEU A 38 -5.31 1.39 -5.66
CA LEU A 38 -4.33 0.87 -6.62
C LEU A 38 -4.44 1.53 -7.99
N GLU A 39 -5.65 1.91 -8.44
CA GLU A 39 -5.84 2.71 -9.66
C GLU A 39 -5.10 4.06 -9.60
N VAL A 40 -4.96 4.64 -8.42
CA VAL A 40 -4.21 5.89 -8.18
C VAL A 40 -2.72 5.61 -8.00
N ILE A 41 -2.36 4.61 -7.21
CA ILE A 41 -0.97 4.35 -6.77
C ILE A 41 -0.12 3.72 -7.88
N VAL A 42 -0.65 2.74 -8.61
CA VAL A 42 0.12 1.98 -9.60
C VAL A 42 0.73 2.88 -10.68
N PRO A 43 0.00 3.82 -11.31
CA PRO A 43 0.59 4.73 -12.29
C PRO A 43 1.76 5.55 -11.73
N MET A 44 1.62 6.09 -10.51
CA MET A 44 2.68 6.86 -9.86
C MET A 44 3.95 6.03 -9.66
N VAL A 45 3.79 4.78 -9.21
CA VAL A 45 4.93 3.86 -9.01
C VAL A 45 5.56 3.46 -10.35
N VAL A 46 4.74 3.20 -11.37
CA VAL A 46 5.23 2.91 -12.74
C VAL A 46 6.06 4.08 -13.28
N ASP A 47 5.61 5.32 -13.09
CA ASP A 47 6.34 6.52 -13.54
C ASP A 47 7.67 6.69 -12.80
N VAL A 48 7.69 6.46 -11.48
CA VAL A 48 8.91 6.49 -10.67
C VAL A 48 9.92 5.45 -11.15
N ILE A 49 9.47 4.22 -11.41
CA ILE A 49 10.32 3.09 -11.86
C ILE A 49 10.83 3.34 -13.28
N GLY A 50 9.96 3.82 -14.18
CA GLY A 50 10.33 4.14 -15.56
C GLY A 50 11.36 5.25 -15.69
N SER A 51 11.55 6.06 -14.64
CA SER A 51 12.52 7.16 -14.58
C SER A 51 13.86 6.77 -13.93
N ILE A 52 14.01 5.52 -13.47
CA ILE A 52 15.25 5.02 -12.86
C ILE A 52 16.29 4.78 -13.95
N ARG A 53 17.46 5.40 -13.81
CA ARG A 53 18.56 5.18 -14.74
C ARG A 53 19.36 3.91 -14.37
N PRO A 54 19.95 3.21 -15.36
CA PRO A 54 20.73 2.00 -15.09
C PRO A 54 21.87 2.18 -14.08
N ASP A 55 22.52 3.36 -14.06
CA ASP A 55 23.62 3.69 -13.12
C ASP A 55 23.14 3.81 -11.66
N GLN A 56 21.83 3.96 -11.42
CA GLN A 56 21.26 4.10 -10.09
C GLN A 56 20.90 2.76 -9.45
N LEU A 57 20.83 1.66 -10.21
CA LEU A 57 20.32 0.38 -9.71
C LEU A 57 21.08 -0.17 -8.49
N ALA A 58 22.36 0.17 -8.35
CA ALA A 58 23.20 -0.22 -7.22
C ALA A 58 23.14 0.75 -6.01
N ASN A 59 22.41 1.87 -6.13
CA ASN A 59 22.28 2.83 -5.04
C ASN A 59 21.51 2.22 -3.86
N PRO A 60 21.87 2.56 -2.61
CA PRO A 60 21.12 2.13 -1.44
C PRO A 60 19.73 2.78 -1.41
N THR A 61 18.77 2.06 -0.84
CA THR A 61 17.42 2.56 -0.54
C THR A 61 17.26 2.82 0.96
N PRO A 62 16.17 3.48 1.39
CA PRO A 62 15.80 3.54 2.80
C PRO A 62 15.46 2.17 3.41
N CYS A 63 15.21 1.13 2.61
CA CYS A 63 15.14 -0.25 3.09
C CYS A 63 16.55 -0.75 3.41
N GLU A 64 16.82 -1.00 4.69
CA GLU A 64 18.17 -1.34 5.16
C GLU A 64 18.75 -2.56 4.41
N GLY A 65 19.96 -2.38 3.88
CA GLY A 65 20.68 -3.42 3.14
C GLY A 65 20.20 -3.67 1.72
N TRP A 66 19.19 -2.93 1.23
CA TRP A 66 18.64 -3.11 -0.12
C TRP A 66 19.07 -2.01 -1.07
N THR A 67 19.58 -2.41 -2.23
CA THR A 67 19.76 -1.54 -3.37
C THR A 67 18.44 -1.27 -4.09
N ILE A 68 18.43 -0.30 -5.01
CA ILE A 68 17.27 -0.08 -5.89
C ILE A 68 16.92 -1.36 -6.66
N ARG A 69 17.91 -2.13 -7.15
CA ARG A 69 17.66 -3.41 -7.82
C ARG A 69 16.97 -4.41 -6.90
N ASP A 70 17.41 -4.51 -5.64
CA ASP A 70 16.80 -5.42 -4.67
C ASP A 70 15.35 -5.05 -4.39
N LEU A 71 15.07 -3.74 -4.22
CA LEU A 71 13.72 -3.24 -4.02
C LEU A 71 12.82 -3.48 -5.24
N LEU A 72 13.31 -3.25 -6.46
CA LEU A 72 12.55 -3.56 -7.68
C LEU A 72 12.28 -5.06 -7.79
N ASN A 73 13.28 -5.90 -7.49
CA ASN A 73 13.13 -7.35 -7.47
C ASN A 73 12.05 -7.79 -6.47
N HIS A 74 12.03 -7.17 -5.28
CA HIS A 74 11.00 -7.39 -4.27
C HIS A 74 9.60 -7.05 -4.78
N MET A 75 9.42 -5.85 -5.35
CA MET A 75 8.12 -5.41 -5.86
C MET A 75 7.60 -6.30 -7.00
N ILE A 76 8.49 -6.73 -7.90
CA ILE A 76 8.17 -7.66 -9.00
C ILE A 76 7.76 -9.04 -8.44
N GLY A 77 8.51 -9.55 -7.46
CA GLY A 77 8.20 -10.81 -6.78
C GLY A 77 6.87 -10.76 -6.04
N GLY A 78 6.61 -9.66 -5.33
CA GLY A 78 5.33 -9.39 -4.66
C GLY A 78 4.16 -9.41 -5.65
N ALA A 79 4.21 -8.60 -6.70
CA ALA A 79 3.16 -8.56 -7.72
C ALA A 79 2.90 -9.93 -8.36
N THR A 80 3.98 -10.68 -8.67
CA THR A 80 3.88 -12.04 -9.24
C THR A 80 3.22 -13.02 -8.27
N ALA A 81 3.65 -13.02 -7.01
CA ALA A 81 3.10 -13.88 -5.97
C ALA A 81 1.63 -13.55 -5.71
N PHE A 82 1.29 -12.27 -5.55
CA PHE A 82 -0.08 -11.84 -5.26
C PHE A 82 -1.02 -12.19 -6.43
N ALA A 83 -0.55 -12.05 -7.68
CA ALA A 83 -1.32 -12.48 -8.84
C ALA A 83 -1.68 -13.98 -8.78
N ALA A 84 -0.75 -14.84 -8.34
CA ALA A 84 -1.03 -16.27 -8.14
C ALA A 84 -2.12 -16.48 -7.08
N GLY A 85 -2.02 -15.79 -5.94
CA GLY A 85 -3.04 -15.84 -4.88
C GLY A 85 -4.44 -15.46 -5.37
N PHE A 86 -4.56 -14.38 -6.17
CA PHE A 86 -5.84 -13.96 -6.75
C PHE A 86 -6.37 -14.92 -7.83
N ARG A 87 -5.50 -15.72 -8.47
CA ARG A 87 -5.91 -16.83 -9.35
C ARG A 87 -6.35 -18.08 -8.57
N GLY A 88 -6.18 -18.11 -7.25
CA GLY A 88 -6.44 -19.28 -6.41
C GLY A 88 -5.33 -20.34 -6.49
N GLU A 89 -4.14 -19.94 -6.92
CA GLU A 89 -2.93 -20.76 -6.91
C GLU A 89 -2.23 -20.62 -5.55
N ALA A 90 -1.38 -21.59 -5.21
CA ALA A 90 -0.52 -21.46 -4.04
C ALA A 90 0.46 -20.30 -4.26
N LEU A 91 0.70 -19.49 -3.21
CA LEU A 91 1.77 -18.50 -3.27
C LEU A 91 3.11 -19.21 -3.42
N PRO A 92 4.04 -18.66 -4.23
CA PRO A 92 5.40 -19.18 -4.29
C PRO A 92 6.04 -19.14 -2.90
N ASP A 93 6.94 -20.08 -2.62
CA ASP A 93 7.72 -20.06 -1.40
C ASP A 93 8.73 -18.90 -1.47
N MET A 94 8.52 -17.91 -0.59
CA MET A 94 9.36 -16.70 -0.49
C MET A 94 10.37 -16.79 0.65
N SER A 95 10.53 -17.96 1.29
CA SER A 95 11.47 -18.14 2.41
C SER A 95 12.93 -18.31 1.99
N GLY A 96 13.16 -18.58 0.70
CA GLY A 96 14.49 -18.69 0.10
C GLY A 96 14.99 -17.40 -0.57
N PRO A 97 16.24 -17.39 -1.05
CA PRO A 97 16.74 -16.28 -1.86
C PRO A 97 15.86 -16.13 -3.11
N MET A 98 15.34 -14.92 -3.32
CA MET A 98 14.56 -14.62 -4.50
C MET A 98 15.43 -14.74 -5.76
N PRO A 99 14.92 -15.33 -6.85
CA PRO A 99 15.58 -15.26 -8.14
C PRO A 99 15.68 -13.81 -8.61
N ASP A 100 16.55 -13.56 -9.60
CA ASP A 100 16.59 -12.27 -10.30
C ASP A 100 15.38 -12.17 -11.24
N LEU A 101 14.33 -11.52 -10.76
CA LEU A 101 13.10 -11.19 -11.46
C LEU A 101 13.18 -9.84 -12.16
N ALA A 102 14.10 -8.96 -11.73
CA ALA A 102 14.32 -7.65 -12.33
C ALA A 102 14.98 -7.78 -13.71
N GLY A 103 15.88 -8.73 -13.89
CA GLY A 103 16.53 -9.01 -15.17
C GLY A 103 17.31 -7.81 -15.73
N ASP A 104 17.36 -7.69 -17.05
CA ASP A 104 18.09 -6.60 -17.73
C ASP A 104 17.28 -5.30 -17.81
N ASP A 105 15.94 -5.40 -17.79
CA ASP A 105 15.02 -4.26 -17.82
C ASP A 105 14.00 -4.37 -16.68
N PRO A 106 14.35 -3.87 -15.48
CA PRO A 106 13.49 -3.92 -14.31
C PRO A 106 12.16 -3.19 -14.50
N ALA A 107 12.12 -2.14 -15.33
CA ALA A 107 10.90 -1.38 -15.59
C ALA A 107 9.92 -2.20 -16.45
N ALA A 108 10.42 -2.85 -17.51
CA ALA A 108 9.60 -3.77 -18.30
C ALA A 108 9.11 -4.97 -17.46
N ALA A 109 9.98 -5.53 -16.61
CA ALA A 109 9.61 -6.63 -15.72
C ALA A 109 8.52 -6.24 -14.72
N PHE A 110 8.64 -5.06 -14.09
CA PHE A 110 7.61 -4.53 -13.19
C PHE A 110 6.29 -4.28 -13.90
N ASN A 111 6.31 -3.67 -15.08
CA ASN A 111 5.11 -3.44 -15.88
C ASN A 111 4.38 -4.74 -16.24
N ALA A 112 5.12 -5.79 -16.61
CA ALA A 112 4.54 -7.10 -16.88
C ALA A 112 3.92 -7.72 -15.62
N ALA A 113 4.61 -7.65 -14.49
CA ALA A 113 4.12 -8.20 -13.22
C ALA A 113 2.87 -7.49 -12.72
N ILE A 114 2.84 -6.15 -12.76
CA ILE A 114 1.68 -5.37 -12.29
C ILE A 114 0.47 -5.52 -13.23
N ALA A 115 0.70 -5.70 -14.53
CA ALA A 115 -0.36 -6.02 -15.49
C ALA A 115 -0.98 -7.39 -15.22
N ALA A 116 -0.16 -8.42 -14.96
CA ALA A 116 -0.64 -9.75 -14.60
C ALA A 116 -1.39 -9.76 -13.25
N PHE A 117 -0.94 -8.95 -12.29
CA PHE A 117 -1.65 -8.73 -11.04
C PHE A 117 -3.01 -8.05 -11.23
N ALA A 118 -3.08 -7.00 -12.06
CA ALA A 118 -4.33 -6.35 -12.40
C ALA A 118 -5.32 -7.31 -13.10
N GLU A 119 -4.83 -8.14 -14.04
CA GLU A 119 -5.67 -9.17 -14.68
C GLU A 119 -6.20 -10.17 -13.65
N ALA A 120 -5.35 -10.65 -12.73
CA ALA A 120 -5.73 -11.63 -11.72
C ALA A 120 -6.82 -11.10 -10.77
N THR A 121 -6.69 -9.85 -10.32
CA THR A 121 -7.63 -9.21 -9.41
C THR A 121 -8.98 -8.88 -10.07
N ALA A 122 -8.99 -8.67 -11.39
CA ALA A 122 -10.21 -8.40 -12.16
C ALA A 122 -11.07 -9.66 -12.45
N ARG A 123 -10.57 -10.87 -12.16
CA ARG A 123 -11.32 -12.11 -12.43
C ARG A 123 -12.56 -12.22 -11.53
N PRO A 124 -13.68 -12.78 -12.02
CA PRO A 124 -14.87 -13.01 -11.21
C PRO A 124 -14.56 -13.81 -9.93
N GLY A 125 -14.98 -13.28 -8.78
CA GLY A 125 -14.76 -13.90 -7.47
C GLY A 125 -13.33 -13.83 -6.94
N ALA A 126 -12.38 -13.21 -7.64
CA ALA A 126 -10.98 -13.10 -7.18
C ALA A 126 -10.87 -12.36 -5.84
N LEU A 127 -11.59 -11.24 -5.70
CA LEU A 127 -11.54 -10.42 -4.49
C LEU A 127 -12.23 -11.08 -3.29
N ASP A 128 -13.12 -12.04 -3.51
CA ASP A 128 -13.84 -12.75 -2.46
C ASP A 128 -13.04 -13.96 -1.92
N ARG A 129 -11.87 -14.26 -2.51
CA ARG A 129 -10.96 -15.30 -2.04
C ARG A 129 -10.25 -14.87 -0.77
N VAL A 130 -9.91 -15.84 0.07
CA VAL A 130 -8.94 -15.66 1.16
C VAL A 130 -7.56 -15.99 0.61
N LEU A 131 -6.61 -15.07 0.76
CA LEU A 131 -5.21 -15.27 0.42
C LEU A 131 -4.48 -15.73 1.67
N GLU A 132 -3.76 -16.84 1.57
CA GLU A 132 -2.81 -17.29 2.59
C GLU A 132 -1.51 -16.51 2.41
N THR A 133 -1.24 -15.56 3.30
CA THR A 133 -0.09 -14.66 3.18
C THR A 133 0.87 -14.85 4.36
N PRO A 134 2.12 -14.39 4.30
CA PRO A 134 3.06 -14.49 5.43
C PRO A 134 2.56 -13.84 6.73
N ILE A 135 1.59 -12.92 6.62
CA ILE A 135 0.95 -12.19 7.73
C ILE A 135 -0.39 -12.83 8.17
N GLY A 136 -0.78 -13.97 7.59
CA GLY A 136 -2.01 -14.71 7.88
C GLY A 136 -2.99 -14.79 6.71
N ALA A 137 -4.14 -15.43 6.95
CA ALA A 137 -5.21 -15.54 5.96
C ALA A 137 -6.00 -14.23 5.88
N VAL A 138 -6.03 -13.58 4.70
CA VAL A 138 -6.64 -12.25 4.51
C VAL A 138 -7.61 -12.27 3.32
N PRO A 139 -8.85 -11.74 3.44
CA PRO A 139 -9.73 -11.58 2.29
C PRO A 139 -9.11 -10.70 1.20
N GLY A 140 -9.25 -11.07 -0.06
CA GLY A 140 -8.61 -10.40 -1.20
C GLY A 140 -8.90 -8.90 -1.26
N ARG A 141 -10.15 -8.50 -0.97
CA ARG A 141 -10.53 -7.07 -0.86
C ARG A 141 -9.67 -6.29 0.13
N GLU A 142 -9.40 -6.87 1.29
CA GLU A 142 -8.57 -6.24 2.31
C GLU A 142 -7.09 -6.34 1.99
N PHE A 143 -6.68 -7.43 1.34
CA PHE A 143 -5.31 -7.60 0.89
C PHE A 143 -4.89 -6.54 -0.13
N LEU A 144 -5.80 -6.05 -1.00
CA LEU A 144 -5.49 -4.94 -1.90
C LEU A 144 -5.06 -3.65 -1.17
N ARG A 145 -5.55 -3.41 0.05
CA ARG A 145 -5.14 -2.25 0.86
C ARG A 145 -3.73 -2.41 1.40
N PHE A 146 -3.30 -3.65 1.66
CA PHE A 146 -1.90 -3.96 1.94
C PHE A 146 -1.02 -3.70 0.72
N VAL A 147 -1.44 -4.14 -0.47
CA VAL A 147 -0.69 -3.86 -1.72
C VAL A 147 -0.60 -2.35 -1.98
N ALA A 148 -1.65 -1.59 -1.67
CA ALA A 148 -1.64 -0.12 -1.77
C ALA A 148 -0.63 0.51 -0.79
N LEU A 149 -0.60 0.06 0.47
CA LEU A 149 0.40 0.49 1.45
C LEU A 149 1.83 0.19 0.99
N ASP A 150 2.07 -1.03 0.56
CA ASP A 150 3.36 -1.51 0.07
C ASP A 150 3.86 -0.65 -1.11
N GLY A 151 3.03 -0.51 -2.15
CA GLY A 151 3.37 0.27 -3.33
C GLY A 151 3.59 1.76 -3.03
N LEU A 152 2.75 2.37 -2.18
CA LEU A 152 2.87 3.79 -1.86
C LEU A 152 4.18 4.10 -1.11
N VAL A 153 4.54 3.26 -0.13
CA VAL A 153 5.76 3.42 0.68
C VAL A 153 7.00 3.07 -0.15
N HIS A 154 6.97 2.04 -0.97
CA HIS A 154 8.11 1.71 -1.83
C HIS A 154 8.31 2.70 -2.98
N GLY A 155 7.25 3.34 -3.48
CA GLY A 155 7.38 4.52 -4.33
C GLY A 155 8.15 5.65 -3.65
N TRP A 156 7.86 5.90 -2.36
CA TRP A 156 8.64 6.85 -1.55
C TRP A 156 10.10 6.40 -1.40
N ASP A 157 10.36 5.12 -1.08
CA ASP A 157 11.71 4.58 -0.93
C ASP A 157 12.55 4.79 -2.22
N LEU A 158 11.96 4.51 -3.39
CA LEU A 158 12.62 4.68 -4.69
C LEU A 158 12.88 6.15 -5.02
N THR A 159 11.94 7.05 -4.76
CA THR A 159 12.12 8.48 -5.04
C THR A 159 13.22 9.10 -4.18
N ARG A 160 13.32 8.69 -2.91
CA ARG A 160 14.43 9.08 -2.02
C ARG A 160 15.77 8.55 -2.51
N ALA A 161 15.83 7.30 -2.97
CA ALA A 161 17.05 6.70 -3.49
C ALA A 161 17.51 7.29 -4.84
N THR A 162 16.60 7.92 -5.58
CA THR A 162 16.86 8.44 -6.94
C THR A 162 16.88 9.96 -7.04
N GLY A 163 16.49 10.67 -5.97
CA GLY A 163 16.35 12.12 -5.96
C GLY A 163 15.13 12.62 -6.76
N GLN A 164 14.14 11.77 -7.00
CA GLN A 164 12.90 12.14 -7.67
C GLN A 164 11.94 12.86 -6.71
N THR A 165 11.03 13.66 -7.25
CA THR A 165 9.94 14.26 -6.48
C THR A 165 8.80 13.26 -6.32
N TYR A 166 8.29 13.11 -5.10
CA TYR A 166 7.13 12.27 -4.82
C TYR A 166 6.10 13.06 -4.02
N ALA A 167 4.95 13.32 -4.64
CA ALA A 167 3.88 14.14 -4.07
C ALA A 167 2.52 13.50 -4.33
N PRO A 168 2.24 12.31 -3.78
CA PRO A 168 0.90 11.72 -3.83
C PRO A 168 -0.10 12.65 -3.13
N ASP A 169 -1.33 12.71 -3.64
CA ASP A 169 -2.39 13.52 -3.03
C ASP A 169 -2.63 13.12 -1.56
N ASP A 170 -2.81 14.10 -0.69
CA ASP A 170 -3.03 13.85 0.75
C ASP A 170 -4.22 12.93 1.02
N GLU A 171 -5.21 12.88 0.11
CA GLU A 171 -6.36 11.99 0.21
C GLU A 171 -5.98 10.50 0.05
N ILE A 172 -5.13 10.15 -0.94
CA ILE A 172 -4.69 8.76 -1.10
C ILE A 172 -3.80 8.35 0.07
N VAL A 173 -2.90 9.24 0.52
CA VAL A 173 -2.03 8.97 1.67
C VAL A 173 -2.86 8.79 2.95
N ALA A 174 -3.90 9.60 3.16
CA ALA A 174 -4.77 9.46 4.34
C ALA A 174 -5.46 8.10 4.41
N VAL A 175 -6.03 7.62 3.30
CA VAL A 175 -6.78 6.35 3.30
C VAL A 175 -5.84 5.16 3.53
N VAL A 176 -4.62 5.22 2.98
CA VAL A 176 -3.58 4.21 3.19
C VAL A 176 -3.03 4.27 4.62
N GLU A 177 -2.80 5.47 5.16
CA GLU A 177 -2.41 5.71 6.56
C GLU A 177 -3.43 5.11 7.54
N ASP A 178 -4.73 5.34 7.32
CA ASP A 178 -5.80 4.77 8.14
C ASP A 178 -5.79 3.22 8.12
N PHE A 179 -5.40 2.61 6.99
CA PHE A 179 -5.20 1.16 6.95
C PHE A 179 -3.96 0.76 7.73
N ALA A 180 -2.83 1.42 7.51
CA ALA A 180 -1.56 1.11 8.14
C ALA A 180 -1.65 1.13 9.68
N VAL A 181 -2.29 2.14 10.26
CA VAL A 181 -2.47 2.27 11.71
C VAL A 181 -3.25 1.10 12.30
N GLY A 182 -4.28 0.61 11.61
CA GLY A 182 -5.07 -0.54 12.07
C GLY A 182 -4.41 -1.89 11.78
N PHE A 183 -3.54 -1.95 10.76
CA PHE A 183 -2.97 -3.18 10.25
C PHE A 183 -1.60 -3.52 10.87
N ILE A 184 -0.71 -2.53 11.05
CA ILE A 184 0.66 -2.75 11.52
C ILE A 184 0.67 -2.98 13.04
N ALA A 185 0.46 -4.24 13.43
CA ALA A 185 0.57 -4.69 14.81
C ALA A 185 2.05 -4.75 15.27
N PRO A 186 2.33 -4.71 16.60
CA PRO A 186 3.69 -4.85 17.12
C PRO A 186 4.44 -6.09 16.62
N ALA A 187 3.73 -7.19 16.34
CA ALA A 187 4.33 -8.43 15.82
C ALA A 187 4.87 -8.31 14.38
N LEU A 188 4.45 -7.29 13.61
CA LEU A 188 4.96 -7.03 12.26
C LEU A 188 6.18 -6.09 12.25
N ARG A 189 6.51 -5.50 13.41
CA ARG A 189 7.68 -4.62 13.57
C ARG A 189 8.95 -5.46 13.58
N ASN A 190 9.97 -4.99 12.86
CA ASN A 190 11.24 -5.67 12.59
C ASN A 190 11.08 -7.01 11.84
N VAL A 191 9.93 -7.21 11.20
CA VAL A 191 9.64 -8.36 10.32
C VAL A 191 9.31 -7.85 8.91
N ALA A 192 8.26 -7.02 8.80
CA ALA A 192 7.85 -6.40 7.53
C ALA A 192 7.97 -4.86 7.55
N PHE A 193 7.91 -4.26 8.74
CA PHE A 193 8.01 -2.81 8.93
C PHE A 193 9.06 -2.49 9.99
N GLY A 194 9.78 -1.38 9.86
CA GLY A 194 10.68 -0.91 10.94
C GLY A 194 9.89 -0.40 12.14
N ASN A 195 10.56 -0.10 13.26
CA ASN A 195 9.93 0.63 14.36
C ASN A 195 9.54 2.03 13.89
N GLU A 196 8.37 2.52 14.30
CA GLU A 196 7.97 3.90 14.04
C GLU A 196 9.03 4.88 14.57
N VAL A 197 9.33 5.90 13.76
CA VAL A 197 10.25 6.97 14.13
C VAL A 197 9.52 8.31 14.22
N GLU A 198 10.09 9.24 14.98
CA GLU A 198 9.53 10.58 15.09
C GLU A 198 9.70 11.34 13.75
N SER A 199 8.58 11.85 13.21
CA SER A 199 8.59 12.73 12.04
C SER A 199 8.62 14.20 12.44
N SER A 200 9.24 15.05 11.62
CA SER A 200 9.14 16.51 11.80
C SER A 200 7.68 16.98 11.85
N ALA A 201 7.39 17.98 12.69
CA ALA A 201 6.09 18.66 12.72
C ALA A 201 5.70 19.32 11.39
N THR A 202 6.68 19.58 10.51
CA THR A 202 6.48 20.15 9.16
C THR A 202 6.59 19.11 8.05
N ALA A 203 6.72 17.81 8.39
CA ALA A 203 6.82 16.74 7.41
C ALA A 203 5.56 16.67 6.53
N THR A 204 5.74 16.30 5.26
CA THR A 204 4.60 16.02 4.38
C THR A 204 3.84 14.79 4.87
N ARG A 205 2.61 14.57 4.40
CA ARG A 205 1.82 13.42 4.86
C ARG A 205 2.47 12.08 4.50
N ILE A 206 3.05 11.98 3.31
CA ILE A 206 3.75 10.76 2.89
C ILE A 206 5.01 10.52 3.72
N ASP A 207 5.73 11.57 4.12
CA ASP A 207 6.89 11.43 5.03
C ASP A 207 6.48 10.95 6.42
N ARG A 208 5.32 11.37 6.93
CA ARG A 208 4.79 10.84 8.19
C ARG A 208 4.40 9.36 8.08
N LEU A 209 3.79 8.95 6.96
CA LEU A 209 3.51 7.53 6.70
C LEU A 209 4.80 6.70 6.56
N ALA A 210 5.83 7.25 5.91
CA ALA A 210 7.15 6.64 5.83
C ALA A 210 7.77 6.48 7.23
N ALA A 211 7.73 7.52 8.07
CA ALA A 211 8.17 7.46 9.46
C ALA A 211 7.40 6.41 10.29
N PHE A 212 6.07 6.36 10.11
CA PHE A 212 5.21 5.37 10.76
C PHE A 212 5.58 3.92 10.38
N THR A 213 6.04 3.70 9.15
CA THR A 213 6.51 2.39 8.66
C THR A 213 8.00 2.11 8.93
N GLY A 214 8.66 3.02 9.65
CA GLY A 214 10.03 2.91 10.17
C GLY A 214 11.14 3.38 9.24
N ARG A 215 10.80 4.16 8.21
CA ARG A 215 11.79 4.88 7.38
C ARG A 215 12.24 6.15 8.10
N GLN A 216 13.39 6.71 7.72
CA GLN A 216 13.90 7.98 8.22
C GLN A 216 13.74 9.07 7.14
N PRO A 217 12.67 9.88 7.17
CA PRO A 217 12.37 10.88 6.13
C PRO A 217 13.16 12.19 6.21
#